data_AF-A0A853MCS9-F1
#
_entry.id   AF-A0A853MCS9-F1
#
_cell.length_a   1.000
_cell.length_b   1.000
_cell.length_c   1.000
_cell.angle_alpha   90.00
_cell.angle_beta   90.00
_cell.angle_gamma   90.00
#
_symmetry.space_group_name_H-M   'P 1'
#
loop_
_entity.id
_entity.type
_entity.pdbx_description
1 polymer ?
#
loop_
_entity_poly.entity_id
_entity_poly.type
_entity_poly.pdbx_seq_one_letter_code
_entity_poly.pdbx_strand_id
1 'polypeptide(L)'
;MLQPNPSIRKPNDQDLPVPEYSHPQRVVDILQELNRLEDIILSGMQIPFISRTLIDEDKFLEQLDFIRVSLPSVFQEAAEILQEKEEIILSAEEYAQQVIEAAQVKRSQILADNDIIRQVERETVQLRREAQQECDAIMQDTLAEIERKRRDCDHEMEETRQNAIAHAREIENGADEYADRVLQNIEEDLQEMLRIVTNGRLQLGGENRKQSSPKE
;
A
#
# COMPACT_ATOMS: atom_id res chain seq x y z
N MET A 1 9.83 -7.50 1.50
CA MET A 1 9.99 -8.61 2.46
C MET A 1 9.03 -8.36 3.63
N LEU A 2 7.74 -8.67 3.45
CA LEU A 2 6.76 -8.66 4.55
C LEU A 2 6.84 -10.03 5.23
N GLN A 3 7.23 -10.05 6.50
CA GLN A 3 7.14 -11.26 7.32
C GLN A 3 5.65 -11.57 7.58
N PRO A 4 5.22 -12.85 7.54
CA PRO A 4 3.87 -13.21 7.94
C PRO A 4 3.75 -13.13 9.47
N ASN A 5 2.78 -12.35 9.94
CA ASN A 5 2.46 -12.17 11.36
C ASN A 5 2.01 -13.51 11.98
N PRO A 6 2.58 -13.96 13.12
CA PRO A 6 2.22 -15.22 13.73
C PRO A 6 0.80 -15.17 14.30
N SER A 7 -0.02 -16.10 13.85
CA SER A 7 -1.16 -16.69 14.55
C SER A 7 -1.92 -15.77 15.52
N ILE A 8 -2.98 -15.14 15.02
CA ILE A 8 -4.14 -14.79 15.85
C ILE A 8 -4.74 -16.12 16.32
N ARG A 9 -4.24 -16.68 17.43
CA ARG A 9 -4.96 -17.69 18.18
C ARG A 9 -6.26 -17.01 18.62
N LYS A 10 -7.39 -17.45 18.06
CA LYS A 10 -8.69 -17.18 18.67
C LYS A 10 -8.58 -17.63 20.14
N PRO A 11 -8.99 -16.82 21.12
CA PRO A 11 -9.08 -17.30 22.49
C PRO A 11 -9.99 -18.53 22.44
N ASN A 12 -9.44 -19.67 22.83
CA ASN A 12 -10.16 -20.92 22.84
C ASN A 12 -11.16 -20.80 23.99
N ASP A 13 -12.47 -20.92 23.73
CA ASP A 13 -13.52 -20.90 24.78
C ASP A 13 -13.35 -22.04 25.82
N GLN A 14 -12.33 -22.88 25.66
CA GLN A 14 -11.94 -24.01 26.51
C GLN A 14 -10.90 -23.69 27.59
N ASP A 15 -10.38 -22.46 27.66
CA ASP A 15 -9.44 -22.06 28.73
C ASP A 15 -10.14 -21.39 29.93
N LEU A 16 -11.48 -21.44 30.01
CA LEU A 16 -12.17 -21.14 31.26
C LEU A 16 -11.92 -22.33 32.22
N PRO A 17 -11.18 -22.15 33.33
CA PRO A 17 -11.08 -23.19 34.33
C PRO A 17 -12.49 -23.42 34.86
N VAL A 18 -13.10 -24.54 34.49
CA VAL A 18 -14.35 -24.98 35.09
C VAL A 18 -13.97 -25.45 36.50
N PRO A 19 -14.36 -24.76 37.58
CA PRO A 19 -14.06 -25.24 38.93
C PRO A 19 -14.73 -26.59 39.12
N GLU A 20 -13.92 -27.63 39.26
CA GLU A 20 -14.34 -28.99 39.57
C GLU A 20 -14.73 -29.02 41.05
N TYR A 21 -16.00 -28.72 41.36
CA TYR A 21 -16.53 -28.74 42.71
C TYR A 21 -16.61 -30.18 43.23
N SER A 22 -15.48 -30.66 43.76
CA SER A 22 -15.44 -31.86 44.58
C SER A 22 -15.98 -31.50 45.96
N HIS A 23 -17.22 -31.88 46.27
CA HIS A 23 -17.70 -31.90 47.66
C HIS A 23 -17.74 -33.34 48.18
N PRO A 24 -16.71 -33.79 48.92
CA PRO A 24 -16.84 -34.94 49.78
C PRO A 24 -16.46 -34.55 51.22
N GLN A 25 -17.39 -33.94 51.95
CA GLN A 25 -17.34 -33.96 53.42
C GLN A 25 -18.73 -34.34 53.94
N ARG A 26 -18.77 -35.36 54.80
CA ARG A 26 -19.96 -35.68 55.61
C ARG A 26 -20.18 -34.49 56.55
N VAL A 27 -20.97 -33.53 56.10
CA VAL A 27 -21.48 -32.45 56.95
C VAL A 27 -22.37 -33.11 57.99
N VAL A 28 -22.04 -32.93 59.27
CA VAL A 28 -22.94 -33.33 60.36
C VAL A 28 -24.22 -32.54 60.19
N ASP A 29 -25.32 -33.23 59.90
CA ASP A 29 -26.62 -32.58 59.77
C ASP A 29 -27.17 -32.27 61.16
N ILE A 30 -26.91 -31.05 61.62
CA ILE A 30 -27.36 -30.56 62.93
C ILE A 30 -28.88 -30.71 63.07
N LEU A 31 -29.66 -30.58 61.98
CA LEU A 31 -31.11 -30.77 62.03
C LEU A 31 -31.45 -32.22 62.33
N GLN A 32 -30.72 -33.17 61.74
CA GLN A 32 -30.89 -34.58 62.04
C GLN A 32 -30.56 -34.91 63.50
N GLU A 33 -29.51 -34.31 64.06
CA GLU A 33 -29.13 -34.53 65.47
C GLU A 33 -30.08 -33.84 66.46
N LEU A 34 -30.65 -32.68 66.10
CA LEU A 34 -31.72 -32.03 66.85
C LEU A 34 -33.03 -32.80 66.79
N ASN A 35 -33.39 -33.35 65.63
CA ASN A 35 -34.56 -34.23 65.48
C ASN A 35 -34.38 -35.50 66.33
N ARG A 36 -33.17 -36.05 66.40
CA ARG A 36 -32.87 -37.18 67.27
C ARG A 36 -33.01 -36.84 68.76
N LEU A 37 -32.66 -35.61 69.15
CA LEU A 37 -32.90 -35.09 70.49
C LEU A 37 -34.42 -34.94 70.77
N GLU A 38 -35.17 -34.44 69.79
CA GLU A 38 -36.64 -34.35 69.84
C GLU A 38 -37.29 -35.72 69.98
N ASP A 39 -36.85 -36.72 69.22
CA ASP A 39 -37.34 -38.10 69.28
C ASP A 39 -37.11 -38.72 70.67
N ILE A 40 -35.99 -38.42 71.33
CA ILE A 40 -35.70 -38.86 72.71
C ILE A 40 -36.70 -38.24 73.70
N ILE A 41 -37.08 -36.96 73.50
CA ILE A 41 -38.10 -36.29 74.32
C ILE A 41 -39.49 -36.88 74.06
N LEU A 42 -39.85 -37.13 72.79
CA LEU A 42 -41.16 -37.65 72.38
C LEU A 42 -41.36 -39.13 72.77
N SER A 43 -40.28 -39.91 72.81
CA SER A 43 -40.31 -41.33 73.20
C SER A 43 -40.36 -41.56 74.72
N GLY A 44 -40.19 -40.50 75.52
CA GLY A 44 -40.24 -40.58 76.98
C GLY A 44 -41.66 -40.84 77.50
N MET A 45 -41.76 -41.51 78.66
CA MET A 45 -43.07 -41.83 79.24
C MET A 45 -43.74 -40.56 79.77
N GLN A 46 -44.86 -40.16 79.19
CA GLN A 46 -45.66 -39.04 79.69
C GLN A 46 -46.40 -39.44 80.97
N ILE A 47 -46.24 -38.65 82.03
CA ILE A 47 -46.89 -38.94 83.31
C ILE A 47 -48.33 -38.40 83.28
N PRO A 48 -49.39 -39.22 83.45
CA PRO A 48 -50.76 -38.72 83.43
C PRO A 48 -51.02 -37.74 84.59
N PHE A 49 -51.80 -36.69 84.34
CA PHE A 49 -52.09 -35.56 85.25
C PHE A 49 -50.92 -34.61 85.58
N ILE A 50 -49.71 -34.86 85.06
CA ILE A 50 -48.54 -33.99 85.22
C ILE A 50 -47.99 -33.67 83.82
N SER A 51 -47.77 -32.41 83.48
CA SER A 51 -47.14 -32.02 82.20
C SER A 51 -45.63 -32.31 82.18
N ARG A 52 -45.20 -33.49 82.63
CA ARG A 52 -43.80 -33.94 82.69
C ARG A 52 -43.63 -35.25 81.94
N THR A 53 -42.53 -35.32 81.21
CA THR A 53 -42.09 -36.52 80.47
C THR A 53 -40.88 -37.11 81.17
N LEU A 54 -40.89 -38.41 81.39
CA LEU A 54 -39.75 -39.14 81.96
C LEU A 54 -38.80 -39.52 80.81
N ILE A 55 -37.58 -38.97 80.86
CA ILE A 55 -36.56 -39.10 79.83
C ILE A 55 -35.35 -39.83 80.41
N ASP A 56 -34.70 -40.64 79.60
CA ASP A 56 -33.39 -41.24 79.90
C ASP A 56 -32.32 -40.13 79.88
N GLU A 57 -31.92 -39.69 81.07
CA GLU A 57 -30.97 -38.59 81.26
C GLU A 57 -29.63 -38.86 80.57
N ASP A 58 -29.13 -40.09 80.64
CA ASP A 58 -27.82 -40.45 80.08
C ASP A 58 -27.82 -40.32 78.56
N LYS A 59 -28.85 -40.87 77.89
CA LYS A 59 -28.97 -40.77 76.41
C LYS A 59 -29.25 -39.35 75.93
N PHE A 60 -30.02 -38.58 76.68
CA PHE A 60 -30.34 -37.20 76.34
C PHE A 60 -29.11 -36.30 76.46
N LEU A 61 -28.35 -36.45 77.54
CA LEU A 61 -27.11 -35.69 77.75
C LEU A 61 -26.02 -36.07 76.75
N GLU A 62 -25.89 -37.36 76.40
CA GLU A 62 -24.94 -37.81 75.38
C GLU A 62 -25.23 -37.16 74.00
N GLN A 63 -26.51 -37.11 73.61
CA GLN A 63 -26.94 -36.46 72.37
C GLN A 63 -26.73 -34.94 72.41
N LEU A 64 -27.01 -34.30 73.53
CA LEU A 64 -26.79 -32.86 73.73
C LEU A 64 -25.29 -32.50 73.70
N ASP A 65 -24.44 -33.31 74.32
CA ASP A 65 -23.00 -33.12 74.31
C ASP A 65 -22.40 -33.37 72.91
N PHE A 66 -22.93 -34.32 72.15
CA PHE A 66 -22.56 -34.52 70.75
C PHE A 66 -22.86 -33.26 69.91
N ILE A 67 -24.05 -32.69 70.05
CA ILE A 67 -24.44 -31.43 69.37
C ILE A 67 -23.54 -30.27 69.83
N ARG A 68 -23.26 -30.17 71.12
CA ARG A 68 -22.40 -29.12 71.69
C ARG A 68 -20.96 -29.19 71.16
N VAL A 69 -20.41 -30.39 70.99
CA VAL A 69 -19.05 -30.59 70.49
C VAL A 69 -18.96 -30.40 68.96
N SER A 70 -20.01 -30.76 68.22
CA SER A 70 -20.02 -30.69 66.75
C SER A 70 -20.46 -29.34 66.17
N LEU A 71 -21.30 -28.56 66.86
CA LEU A 71 -21.77 -27.25 66.41
C LEU A 71 -20.65 -26.24 66.09
N PRO A 72 -19.63 -26.05 66.95
CA PRO A 72 -18.58 -25.07 66.72
C PRO A 72 -17.80 -25.31 65.41
N SER A 73 -17.48 -26.57 65.09
CA SER A 73 -16.78 -26.92 63.86
C SER A 73 -17.60 -26.63 62.61
N VAL A 74 -18.92 -26.85 62.64
CA VAL A 74 -19.80 -26.55 61.49
C VAL A 74 -19.90 -25.05 61.24
N PHE A 75 -19.97 -24.23 62.29
CA PHE A 75 -19.96 -22.77 62.14
C PHE A 75 -18.61 -22.24 61.64
N GLN A 76 -17.51 -22.86 62.07
CA GLN A 76 -16.17 -22.52 61.59
C GLN A 76 -16.03 -22.84 60.09
N GLU A 77 -16.47 -24.02 59.66
CA GLU A 77 -16.49 -24.40 58.25
C GLU A 77 -17.39 -23.47 57.42
N ALA A 78 -18.58 -23.11 57.92
CA ALA A 78 -19.45 -22.15 57.25
C ALA A 78 -18.82 -20.75 57.12
N ALA A 79 -18.06 -20.31 58.13
CA ALA A 79 -17.32 -19.05 58.09
C ALA A 79 -16.18 -19.09 57.06
N GLU A 80 -15.46 -20.20 56.97
CA GLU A 80 -14.41 -20.43 55.98
C GLU A 80 -14.97 -20.41 54.54
N ILE A 81 -16.09 -21.08 54.31
CA ILE A 81 -16.77 -21.06 53.01
C ILE A 81 -17.23 -19.64 52.64
N LEU A 82 -17.74 -18.86 53.60
CA LEU A 82 -18.13 -17.47 53.36
C LEU A 82 -16.92 -16.60 52.99
N GLN A 83 -15.80 -16.78 53.68
CA GLN A 83 -14.56 -16.07 53.38
C GLN A 83 -14.01 -16.45 51.99
N GLU A 84 -13.97 -17.73 51.66
CA GLU A 84 -13.54 -18.22 50.35
C GLU A 84 -14.44 -17.68 49.23
N LYS A 85 -15.76 -17.65 49.45
CA LYS A 85 -16.71 -17.04 48.52
C LYS A 85 -16.41 -15.56 48.28
N GLU A 86 -16.13 -14.79 49.34
CA GLU A 86 -15.78 -13.38 49.22
C GLU A 86 -14.50 -13.18 48.41
N GLU A 87 -13.48 -14.01 48.63
CA GLU A 87 -12.24 -14.00 47.85
C GLU A 87 -12.47 -14.34 46.37
N ILE A 88 -13.31 -15.35 46.09
CA ILE A 88 -13.69 -15.71 44.72
C ILE A 88 -14.41 -14.55 44.03
N ILE A 89 -15.33 -13.86 44.72
CA ILE A 89 -16.06 -12.72 44.15
C ILE A 89 -15.08 -11.59 43.83
N LEU A 90 -14.21 -11.24 44.77
CA LEU A 90 -13.24 -10.16 44.58
C LEU A 90 -12.30 -10.45 43.40
N SER A 91 -11.73 -11.66 43.34
CA SER A 91 -10.86 -12.06 42.24
C SER A 91 -11.59 -12.12 40.89
N ALA A 92 -12.85 -12.54 40.87
CA ALA A 92 -13.68 -12.52 39.67
C ALA A 92 -13.97 -11.09 39.18
N GLU A 93 -14.23 -10.15 40.10
CA GLU A 93 -14.42 -8.73 39.78
C GLU A 93 -13.13 -8.10 39.21
N GLU A 94 -11.98 -8.36 39.83
CA GLU A 94 -10.68 -7.90 39.33
C GLU A 94 -10.39 -8.46 37.95
N TYR A 95 -10.62 -9.77 37.74
CA TYR A 95 -10.44 -10.40 36.44
C TYR A 95 -11.37 -9.80 35.38
N ALA A 96 -12.65 -9.61 35.69
CA ALA A 96 -13.61 -8.99 34.79
C ALA A 96 -13.16 -7.57 34.39
N GLN A 97 -12.67 -6.79 35.35
CA GLN A 97 -12.14 -5.46 35.09
C GLN A 97 -10.92 -5.48 34.15
N GLN A 98 -9.97 -6.40 34.38
CA GLN A 98 -8.82 -6.59 33.50
C GLN A 98 -9.21 -6.97 32.08
N VAL A 99 -10.22 -7.83 31.91
CA VAL A 99 -10.74 -8.21 30.59
C VAL A 99 -11.34 -7.02 29.86
N ILE A 100 -12.11 -6.18 30.55
CA ILE A 100 -12.71 -4.97 29.97
C ILE A 100 -11.62 -3.99 29.53
N GLU A 101 -10.62 -3.75 30.38
CA GLU A 101 -9.50 -2.85 30.06
C GLU A 101 -8.69 -3.36 28.87
N ALA A 102 -8.34 -4.64 28.85
CA ALA A 102 -7.65 -5.26 27.73
C ALA A 102 -8.45 -5.14 26.43
N ALA A 103 -9.77 -5.33 26.47
CA ALA A 103 -10.64 -5.18 25.32
C ALA A 103 -10.70 -3.72 24.82
N GLN A 104 -10.75 -2.74 25.72
CA GLN A 104 -10.75 -1.31 25.38
C GLN A 104 -9.42 -0.86 24.76
N VAL A 105 -8.30 -1.29 25.32
CA VAL A 105 -6.96 -1.04 24.76
C VAL A 105 -6.87 -1.64 23.36
N LYS A 106 -7.28 -2.90 23.19
CA LYS A 106 -7.25 -3.57 21.89
C LYS A 106 -8.14 -2.88 20.85
N ARG A 107 -9.34 -2.44 21.25
CA ARG A 107 -10.24 -1.68 20.38
C ARG A 107 -9.60 -0.38 19.90
N SER A 108 -8.98 0.36 20.82
CA SER A 108 -8.31 1.64 20.52
C SER A 108 -7.17 1.44 19.53
N GLN A 109 -6.38 0.38 19.70
CA GLN A 109 -5.31 0.03 18.75
C GLN A 109 -5.86 -0.29 17.36
N ILE A 110 -6.92 -1.10 17.26
CA ILE A 110 -7.52 -1.46 15.96
C ILE A 110 -8.06 -0.23 15.23
N LEU A 111 -8.68 0.71 15.95
CA LEU A 111 -9.15 1.97 15.36
C LEU A 111 -7.99 2.82 14.87
N ALA A 112 -6.93 2.97 15.67
CA ALA A 112 -5.73 3.69 15.27
C ALA A 112 -5.08 3.07 14.02
N ASP A 113 -4.97 1.74 13.97
CA ASP A 113 -4.46 1.01 12.80
C ASP A 113 -5.35 1.26 11.56
N ASN A 114 -6.69 1.29 11.73
CA ASN A 114 -7.61 1.57 10.63
C ASN A 114 -7.48 3.01 10.11
N ASP A 115 -7.31 3.97 11.00
CA ASP A 115 -7.11 5.38 10.63
C ASP A 115 -5.80 5.56 9.85
N ILE A 116 -4.72 4.88 10.26
CA ILE A 116 -3.47 4.86 9.52
C ILE A 116 -3.68 4.27 8.12
N ILE A 117 -4.36 3.13 8.00
CA ILE A 117 -4.63 2.51 6.69
C ILE A 117 -5.41 3.46 5.78
N ARG A 118 -6.48 4.08 6.28
CA ARG A 118 -7.28 5.05 5.52
C ARG A 118 -6.46 6.27 5.09
N GLN A 119 -5.56 6.74 5.95
CA GLN A 119 -4.68 7.86 5.64
C GLN A 119 -3.70 7.49 4.51
N VAL A 120 -3.05 6.32 4.63
CA VAL A 120 -2.13 5.82 3.60
C VAL A 120 -2.84 5.59 2.27
N GLU A 121 -4.08 5.08 2.28
CA GLU A 121 -4.89 4.92 1.07
C GLU A 121 -5.16 6.28 0.39
N ARG A 122 -5.54 7.30 1.16
CA ARG A 122 -5.76 8.66 0.63
C ARG A 122 -4.49 9.24 0.02
N GLU A 123 -3.37 9.15 0.74
CA GLU A 123 -2.06 9.64 0.28
C GLU A 123 -1.60 8.90 -0.97
N THR A 124 -1.77 7.58 -1.03
CA THR A 124 -1.40 6.77 -2.20
C THR A 124 -2.24 7.13 -3.43
N VAL A 125 -3.55 7.34 -3.25
CA VAL A 125 -4.43 7.78 -4.34
C VAL A 125 -4.03 9.17 -4.83
N GLN A 126 -3.71 10.08 -3.92
CA GLN A 126 -3.23 11.42 -4.26
C GLN A 126 -1.90 11.37 -5.01
N LEU A 127 -0.90 10.66 -4.49
CA LEU A 127 0.41 10.50 -5.11
C LEU A 127 0.30 9.89 -6.52
N ARG A 128 -0.56 8.88 -6.68
CA ARG A 128 -0.81 8.28 -8.00
C ARG A 128 -1.44 9.27 -8.97
N ARG A 129 -2.36 10.10 -8.49
CA ARG A 129 -3.00 11.14 -9.30
C ARG A 129 -2.00 12.20 -9.73
N GLU A 130 -1.17 12.67 -8.81
CA GLU A 130 -0.11 13.65 -9.08
C GLU A 130 0.89 13.09 -10.10
N ALA A 131 1.39 11.87 -9.88
CA ALA A 131 2.32 11.21 -10.81
C ALA A 131 1.70 11.03 -12.22
N GLN A 132 0.41 10.72 -12.32
CA GLN A 132 -0.28 10.62 -13.61
C GLN A 132 -0.38 11.98 -14.29
N GLN A 133 -0.74 13.03 -13.55
CA GLN A 133 -0.84 14.39 -14.08
C GLN A 133 0.52 14.91 -14.56
N GLU A 134 1.59 14.64 -13.81
CA GLU A 134 2.96 14.99 -14.21
C GLU A 134 3.38 14.23 -15.47
N CYS A 135 3.12 12.92 -15.55
CA CYS A 135 3.39 12.14 -16.75
C CYS A 135 2.64 12.70 -17.98
N ASP A 136 1.36 13.02 -17.82
CA ASP A 136 0.53 13.57 -18.88
C ASP A 136 1.05 14.95 -19.33
N ALA A 137 1.45 15.81 -18.39
CA ALA A 137 2.04 17.11 -18.67
C ALA A 137 3.37 17.01 -19.42
N ILE A 138 4.30 16.17 -18.94
CA ILE A 138 5.59 15.91 -19.60
C ILE A 138 5.37 15.38 -21.02
N MET A 139 4.41 14.48 -21.20
CA MET A 139 4.08 13.93 -22.52
C MET A 139 3.56 15.03 -23.46
N GLN A 140 2.66 15.89 -22.98
CA GLN A 140 2.13 17.01 -23.77
C GLN A 140 3.24 17.99 -24.17
N ASP A 141 4.12 18.34 -23.24
CA ASP A 141 5.27 19.22 -23.51
C ASP A 141 6.23 18.60 -24.52
N THR A 142 6.55 17.31 -24.35
CA THR A 142 7.43 16.57 -25.27
C THR A 142 6.84 16.52 -26.68
N LEU A 143 5.54 16.25 -26.80
CA LEU A 143 4.85 16.26 -28.09
C LEU A 143 4.88 17.66 -28.74
N ALA A 144 4.69 18.72 -27.94
CA ALA A 144 4.77 20.09 -28.44
C ALA A 144 6.20 20.46 -28.89
N GLU A 145 7.23 19.98 -28.20
CA GLU A 145 8.63 20.16 -28.61
C GLU A 145 8.98 19.41 -29.89
N ILE A 146 8.54 18.15 -30.02
CA ILE A 146 8.73 17.36 -31.24
C ILE A 146 8.09 18.06 -32.42
N GLU A 147 6.86 18.56 -32.26
CA GLU A 147 6.15 19.25 -33.33
C GLU A 147 6.83 20.58 -33.71
N ARG A 148 7.36 21.33 -32.73
CA ARG A 148 8.16 22.54 -33.01
C ARG A 148 9.41 22.19 -33.83
N LYS A 149 10.22 21.24 -33.36
CA LYS A 149 11.45 20.82 -34.07
C LYS A 149 11.17 20.29 -35.46
N ARG A 150 10.04 19.60 -35.65
CA ARG A 150 9.62 19.10 -36.96
C ARG A 150 9.36 20.26 -37.93
N ARG A 151 8.62 21.28 -37.50
CA ARG A 151 8.36 22.47 -38.33
C ARG A 151 9.63 23.26 -38.65
N ASP A 152 10.51 23.42 -37.68
CA ASP A 152 11.78 24.12 -37.87
C ASP A 152 12.63 23.38 -38.91
N CYS A 153 12.75 22.06 -38.79
CA CYS A 153 13.44 21.21 -39.76
C CYS A 153 12.82 21.31 -41.16
N ASP A 154 11.48 21.23 -41.26
CA ASP A 154 10.76 21.35 -42.54
C ASP A 154 11.05 22.72 -43.20
N HIS A 155 11.13 23.79 -42.39
CA HIS A 155 11.45 25.13 -42.87
C HIS A 155 12.90 25.25 -43.36
N GLU A 156 13.87 24.77 -42.57
CA GLU A 156 15.30 24.76 -42.93
C GLU A 156 15.55 23.91 -44.20
N MET A 157 14.88 22.77 -44.33
CA MET A 157 14.96 21.93 -45.52
C MET A 157 14.46 22.67 -46.76
N GLU A 158 13.34 23.37 -46.66
CA GLU A 158 12.77 24.14 -47.77
C GLU A 158 13.66 25.32 -48.15
N GLU A 159 14.20 26.05 -47.17
CA GLU A 159 15.16 27.13 -47.41
C GLU A 159 16.42 26.62 -48.10
N THR A 160 17.02 25.54 -47.57
CA THR A 160 18.22 24.92 -48.15
C THR A 160 17.96 24.45 -49.58
N ARG A 161 16.78 23.85 -49.83
CA ARG A 161 16.36 23.43 -51.16
C ARG A 161 16.24 24.61 -52.12
N GLN A 162 15.64 25.72 -51.69
CA GLN A 162 15.51 26.93 -52.49
C GLN A 162 16.89 27.55 -52.81
N ASN A 163 17.77 27.65 -51.82
CA ASN A 163 19.12 28.17 -51.99
C ASN A 163 19.94 27.30 -52.96
N ALA A 164 19.87 25.97 -52.82
CA ALA A 164 20.54 25.05 -53.74
C ALA A 164 20.04 25.19 -55.18
N ILE A 165 18.73 25.36 -55.39
CA ILE A 165 18.15 25.60 -56.71
C ILE A 165 18.60 26.95 -57.28
N ALA A 166 18.63 28.00 -56.47
CA ALA A 166 19.10 29.32 -56.88
C ALA A 166 20.57 29.25 -57.32
N HIS A 167 21.45 28.66 -56.51
CA HIS A 167 22.86 28.48 -56.86
C HIS A 167 23.07 27.62 -58.11
N ALA A 168 22.30 26.54 -58.29
CA ALA A 168 22.37 25.74 -59.50
C ALA A 168 22.05 26.57 -60.75
N ARG A 169 21.03 27.43 -60.69
CA ARG A 169 20.66 28.35 -61.79
C ARG A 169 21.73 29.41 -62.04
N GLU A 170 22.33 29.96 -60.99
CA GLU A 170 23.44 30.92 -61.13
C GLU A 170 24.63 30.29 -61.83
N ILE A 171 24.98 29.06 -61.47
CA ILE A 171 26.07 28.30 -62.12
C ILE A 171 25.73 28.01 -63.59
N GLU A 172 24.50 27.59 -63.89
CA GLU A 172 24.04 27.32 -65.26
C GLU A 172 24.14 28.58 -66.13
N ASN A 173 23.57 29.70 -65.67
CA ASN A 173 23.64 30.97 -66.39
C ASN A 173 25.09 31.47 -66.58
N GLY A 174 25.92 31.35 -65.54
CA GLY A 174 27.33 31.77 -65.63
C GLY A 174 28.15 30.90 -66.58
N ALA A 175 27.83 29.60 -66.69
CA ALA A 175 28.45 28.70 -67.66
C ALA A 175 28.02 29.05 -69.10
N ASP A 176 26.75 29.37 -69.32
CA ASP A 176 26.22 29.81 -70.61
C ASP A 176 26.88 31.13 -71.06
N GLU A 177 26.94 32.13 -70.18
CA GLU A 177 27.61 33.41 -70.47
C GLU A 177 29.11 33.23 -70.76
N TYR A 178 29.78 32.33 -70.04
CA TYR A 178 31.18 32.01 -70.29
C TYR A 178 31.36 31.33 -71.65
N ALA A 179 30.48 30.38 -72.00
CA ALA A 179 30.51 29.70 -73.29
C ALA A 179 30.32 30.70 -74.44
N ASP A 180 29.35 31.59 -74.36
CA ASP A 180 29.11 32.63 -75.35
C ASP A 180 30.33 33.55 -75.51
N ARG A 181 30.93 33.99 -74.40
CA ARG A 181 32.14 34.83 -74.45
C ARG A 181 33.33 34.11 -75.11
N VAL A 182 33.54 32.83 -74.79
CA VAL A 182 34.61 32.02 -75.40
C VAL A 182 34.35 31.84 -76.89
N LEU A 183 33.11 31.55 -77.29
CA LEU A 183 32.74 31.40 -78.70
C LEU A 183 32.90 32.70 -79.48
N GLN A 184 32.51 33.84 -78.89
CA GLN A 184 32.70 35.16 -79.50
C GLN A 184 34.18 35.46 -79.73
N ASN A 185 35.05 35.22 -78.73
CA ASN A 185 36.49 35.43 -78.89
C ASN A 185 37.07 34.55 -80.02
N ILE A 186 36.65 33.28 -80.09
CA ILE A 186 37.05 32.38 -81.16
C ILE A 186 36.56 32.88 -82.53
N GLU A 187 35.34 33.42 -82.61
CA GLU A 187 34.81 34.02 -83.83
C GLU A 187 35.66 35.22 -84.28
N GLU A 188 35.98 36.14 -83.37
CA GLU A 188 36.82 37.31 -83.65
C GLU A 188 38.21 36.91 -84.15
N ASP A 189 38.86 35.96 -83.48
CA ASP A 189 40.17 35.42 -83.87
C ASP A 189 40.14 34.79 -85.28
N LEU A 190 39.08 34.01 -85.59
CA LEU A 190 38.90 33.40 -86.90
C LEU A 190 38.66 34.44 -87.99
N GLN A 191 37.87 35.49 -87.71
CA GLN A 191 37.66 36.59 -88.64
C GLN A 191 38.96 37.34 -88.95
N GLU A 192 39.79 37.59 -87.93
CA GLU A 192 41.10 38.20 -88.13
C GLU A 192 42.03 37.32 -88.98
N MET A 193 42.12 36.03 -88.69
CA MET A 193 42.88 35.08 -89.50
C MET A 193 42.39 35.05 -90.96
N LEU A 194 41.08 35.01 -91.19
CA LEU A 194 40.49 35.07 -92.53
C LEU A 194 40.84 36.38 -93.25
N ARG A 195 40.86 37.51 -92.53
CA ARG A 195 41.27 38.81 -93.08
C ARG A 195 42.74 38.79 -93.50
N ILE A 196 43.62 38.24 -92.67
CA ILE A 196 45.06 38.08 -92.98
C ILE A 196 45.25 37.20 -94.21
N VAL A 197 44.58 36.04 -94.29
CA VAL A 197 44.66 35.13 -95.44
C VAL A 197 44.14 35.82 -96.72
N THR A 198 43.02 36.53 -96.63
CA THR A 198 42.42 37.25 -97.76
C THR A 198 43.38 38.33 -98.29
N ASN A 199 43.98 39.12 -97.40
CA ASN A 199 44.96 40.14 -97.74
C ASN A 199 46.23 39.53 -98.35
N GLY A 200 46.74 38.43 -97.78
CA GLY A 200 47.90 37.70 -98.32
C GLY A 200 47.62 37.14 -99.72
N ARG A 201 46.43 36.56 -99.95
CA ARG A 201 45.98 36.11 -101.28
C ARG A 201 45.86 37.25 -102.28
N LEU A 202 45.34 38.41 -101.88
CA LEU A 202 45.23 39.61 -102.73
C LEU A 202 46.61 40.12 -103.16
N GLN A 203 47.60 40.13 -102.25
CA GLN A 203 48.98 40.51 -102.59
C GLN A 203 49.61 39.56 -103.61
N LEU A 204 49.50 38.25 -103.40
CA LEU A 204 50.02 37.26 -104.34
C LEU A 204 49.32 37.31 -105.71
N GLY A 205 48.01 37.55 -105.74
CA GLY A 205 47.25 37.76 -106.99
C GLY A 205 47.60 39.08 -107.70
N GLY A 206 48.06 40.10 -106.97
CA GLY A 206 48.55 41.37 -107.51
C GLY A 206 49.99 41.29 -108.04
N GLU A 207 50.86 40.52 -107.39
CA GLU A 207 52.21 40.25 -107.89
C GLU A 207 52.19 39.38 -109.14
N ASN A 208 51.31 38.37 -109.20
CA ASN A 208 51.16 37.52 -110.39
C ASN A 208 50.59 38.29 -111.60
N ARG A 209 49.84 39.39 -111.37
CA ARG A 209 49.36 40.29 -112.44
C ARG A 209 50.42 41.30 -112.92
N LYS A 210 51.38 41.67 -112.07
CA LYS A 210 52.53 42.52 -112.46
C LYS A 210 53.60 41.74 -113.23
N GLN A 211 53.71 40.43 -113.02
CA GLN A 211 54.60 39.57 -113.81
C GLN A 211 54.00 39.11 -115.15
N SER A 212 52.68 39.23 -115.36
CA SER A 212 52.00 38.79 -116.58
C SER A 212 51.62 39.91 -117.56
N SER A 213 52.30 41.07 -117.53
CA SER A 213 52.13 42.12 -118.55
C SER A 213 53.18 41.91 -119.66
N PRO A 214 52.78 41.53 -120.90
CA PRO A 214 53.70 41.41 -122.02
C PRO A 214 53.89 42.77 -122.71
N LYS A 215 55.13 43.10 -123.04
CA LYS A 215 55.48 44.02 -124.13
C LYS A 215 56.57 43.30 -124.92
N GLU A 216 56.25 42.80 -126.11
CA GLU A 216 56.32 43.54 -127.39
C GLU A 216 57.70 44.15 -127.63
#